data_AF-C7C9U5-F1
#
_entry.id   AF-C7C9U5-F1
#
_cell.length_a   1.000
_cell.length_b   1.000
_cell.length_c   1.000
_cell.angle_alpha   90.00
_cell.angle_beta   90.00
_cell.angle_gamma   90.00
#
_symmetry.space_group_name_H-M   'P 1'
#
loop_
_entity.id
_entity.type
_entity.pdbx_description
1 polymer ?
#
loop_
_entity_poly.entity_id
_entity_poly.type
_entity_poly.pdbx_seq_one_letter_code
_entity_poly.pdbx_strand_id
1 'polypeptide(L)'
;MAAWHIGIATRMSEHFLMLLTLQLEREQQNPIREGFEALVGSYRPAKDDRGLVLAPVRGDGGLDGLYTRTKTQLRPNAFGGMDFTADQDTLLFDKGGLYTTELPRDGDMAAHCRAEPATCGTYALKGGWFSANRIERVEVEDGFGRVTRSGEAFSRTKEGLTIGGDTYIAVPPFADGHCFDGTWNHTFGSSGAMGSVGGTHSLALTPDGRFTREGGVGFSSTGGSMDGGTVVAGHSRRPVRSGRYTVSGYRLTLADEAGGTEALSLFAPDRGSDKLLVIGGANYLRQGR
;
A
#
# COMPACT_ATOMS: atom_id res chain seq x y z
N MET A 1 6.66 -10.02 29.77
CA MET A 1 7.58 -10.92 29.06
C MET A 1 6.98 -11.15 27.68
N ALA A 2 7.73 -10.87 26.61
CA ALA A 2 7.31 -11.17 25.25
C ALA A 2 8.36 -12.08 24.60
N ALA A 3 7.90 -13.04 23.81
CA ALA A 3 8.76 -14.00 23.13
C ALA A 3 8.33 -14.11 21.66
N TRP A 4 9.30 -13.95 20.76
CA TRP A 4 9.12 -14.21 19.33
C TRP A 4 9.92 -15.44 18.94
N HIS A 5 9.28 -16.37 18.24
CA HIS A 5 9.88 -17.63 17.79
C HIS A 5 9.82 -17.69 16.27
N ILE A 6 10.97 -17.84 15.63
CA ILE A 6 11.08 -17.91 14.17
C ILE A 6 11.78 -19.21 13.80
N GLY A 7 11.09 -20.02 13.00
CA GLY A 7 11.66 -21.20 12.34
C GLY A 7 12.17 -20.83 10.95
N ILE A 8 13.40 -21.19 10.64
CA ILE A 8 14.05 -21.01 9.34
C ILE A 8 14.34 -22.40 8.78
N ALA A 9 13.61 -22.76 7.73
CA ALA A 9 13.84 -24.00 7.00
C ALA A 9 14.74 -23.73 5.78
N THR A 10 15.83 -24.50 5.67
CA THR A 10 16.65 -24.60 4.46
C THR A 10 16.32 -25.91 3.74
N ARG A 11 17.00 -26.22 2.63
CA ARG A 11 16.85 -27.53 1.97
C ARG A 11 17.35 -28.70 2.82
N MET A 12 18.26 -28.46 3.76
CA MET A 12 18.96 -29.53 4.49
C MET A 12 18.79 -29.48 6.01
N SER A 13 18.25 -28.39 6.56
CA SER A 13 18.19 -28.17 7.99
C SER A 13 17.05 -27.22 8.38
N GLU A 14 16.62 -27.33 9.63
CA GLU A 14 15.69 -26.40 10.27
C GLU A 14 16.40 -25.74 11.44
N HIS A 15 16.25 -24.42 11.55
CA HIS A 15 16.86 -23.60 12.59
C HIS A 15 15.78 -22.80 13.30
N PHE A 16 15.94 -22.60 14.61
CA PHE A 16 14.99 -21.84 15.41
C PHE A 16 15.70 -20.70 16.12
N LEU A 17 15.22 -19.48 15.90
CA LEU A 17 15.66 -18.27 16.58
C LEU A 17 14.56 -17.82 17.53
N MET A 18 14.95 -17.45 18.74
CA MET A 18 14.04 -16.92 19.75
C MET A 18 14.55 -15.59 20.28
N LEU A 19 13.69 -14.57 20.24
CA LEU A 19 13.91 -13.33 20.98
C LEU A 19 13.05 -13.36 22.23
N LEU A 20 13.70 -13.37 23.39
CA LEU A 20 13.07 -13.24 24.70
C LEU A 20 13.30 -11.82 25.22
N THR A 21 12.24 -11.12 25.60
CA THR A 21 12.35 -9.79 26.23
C THR A 21 11.72 -9.78 27.62
N LEU A 22 12.49 -9.24 28.57
CA LEU A 22 12.11 -9.07 29.97
C LEU A 22 12.01 -7.57 30.27
N GLN A 23 10.85 -7.13 30.77
CA GLN A 23 10.61 -5.75 31.24
C GLN A 23 11.01 -4.65 30.23
N LEU A 24 10.72 -4.86 28.95
CA LEU A 24 11.03 -3.86 27.94
C LEU A 24 10.07 -2.66 28.01
N GLU A 25 10.62 -1.45 28.09
CA GLU A 25 9.86 -0.22 27.90
C GLU A 25 9.26 -0.18 26.49
N ARG A 26 8.06 0.39 26.34
CA ARG A 26 7.36 0.42 25.04
C ARG A 26 8.18 1.05 23.93
N GLU A 27 8.93 2.11 24.23
CA GLU A 27 9.76 2.82 23.27
C GLU A 27 10.91 1.95 22.73
N GLN A 28 11.38 0.97 23.50
CA GLN A 28 12.44 0.05 23.11
C GLN A 28 11.93 -1.16 22.31
N GLN A 29 10.61 -1.40 22.28
CA GLN A 29 10.06 -2.60 21.64
C GLN A 29 10.28 -2.63 20.13
N ASN A 30 10.03 -1.51 19.45
CA ASN A 30 10.19 -1.44 17.99
C ASN A 30 11.66 -1.56 17.56
N PRO A 31 12.63 -0.81 18.12
CA PRO A 31 14.03 -0.96 17.75
C PRO A 31 14.58 -2.37 17.98
N ILE A 32 14.21 -3.02 19.08
CA ILE A 32 14.66 -4.40 19.36
C ILE A 32 14.04 -5.38 18.38
N ARG A 33 12.76 -5.21 18.06
CA ARG A 33 12.08 -6.04 17.07
C ARG A 33 12.72 -5.89 15.70
N GLU A 34 12.95 -4.67 15.22
CA GLU A 34 13.62 -4.39 13.95
C GLU A 34 15.03 -4.99 13.90
N GLY A 35 15.79 -4.88 15.00
CA GLY A 35 17.10 -5.52 15.12
C GLY A 35 17.02 -7.04 15.01
N PHE A 36 16.00 -7.65 15.61
CA PHE A 36 15.78 -9.10 15.51
C PHE A 36 15.28 -9.53 14.13
N GLU A 37 14.42 -8.75 13.47
CA GLU A 37 14.01 -8.94 12.07
C GLU A 37 15.23 -8.91 11.14
N ALA A 38 16.15 -7.94 11.32
CA ALA A 38 17.40 -7.88 10.56
C ALA A 38 18.33 -9.08 10.84
N LEU A 39 18.39 -9.56 12.09
CA LEU A 39 19.15 -10.76 12.45
C LEU A 39 18.59 -12.01 11.76
N VAL A 40 17.27 -12.21 11.81
CA VAL A 40 16.58 -13.31 11.12
C VAL A 40 16.82 -13.20 9.61
N GLY A 41 16.63 -12.02 9.03
CA GLY A 41 16.79 -11.75 7.61
C GLY A 41 18.22 -11.93 7.10
N SER A 42 19.23 -11.79 7.96
CA SER A 42 20.66 -11.99 7.62
C SER A 42 21.19 -13.39 7.95
N TYR A 43 20.47 -14.19 8.72
CA TYR A 43 20.91 -15.52 9.13
C TYR A 43 21.05 -16.48 7.94
N ARG A 44 22.26 -17.01 7.73
CA ARG A 44 22.59 -18.00 6.68
C ARG A 44 23.33 -19.19 7.31
N PRO A 45 22.68 -20.34 7.53
CA PRO A 45 23.33 -21.53 8.09
C PRO A 45 24.52 -22.02 7.26
N ALA A 46 24.40 -21.99 5.94
CA ALA A 46 25.46 -22.34 5.00
C ALA A 46 25.81 -21.16 4.08
N LYS A 47 27.03 -21.16 3.51
CA LYS A 47 27.51 -20.10 2.60
C LYS A 47 26.64 -19.96 1.33
N ASP A 48 26.04 -21.05 0.87
CA ASP A 48 25.23 -21.07 -0.34
C ASP A 48 23.73 -20.81 -0.05
N ASP A 49 23.34 -20.71 1.21
CA ASP A 49 21.97 -20.34 1.57
C ASP A 49 21.72 -18.90 1.13
N ARG A 50 20.60 -18.71 0.43
CA ARG A 50 20.13 -17.38 0.03
C ARG A 50 19.12 -16.87 1.04
N GLY A 51 18.99 -15.54 1.12
CA GLY A 51 17.88 -14.94 1.86
C GLY A 51 16.54 -15.29 1.26
N LEU A 52 15.47 -14.82 1.90
CA LEU A 52 14.14 -14.89 1.31
C LEU A 52 14.17 -14.21 -0.07
N VAL A 53 13.81 -14.96 -1.10
CA VAL A 53 13.63 -14.44 -2.46
C VAL A 53 12.26 -14.83 -2.94
N LEU A 54 11.42 -13.83 -3.20
CA LEU A 54 10.17 -13.99 -3.94
C LEU A 54 10.50 -14.21 -5.42
N ALA A 55 10.75 -15.46 -5.79
CA ALA A 55 11.00 -15.87 -7.16
C ALA A 55 9.85 -16.75 -7.65
N PRO A 56 9.06 -16.31 -8.64
CA PRO A 56 8.06 -17.16 -9.27
C PRO A 56 8.71 -18.41 -9.89
N VAL A 57 8.00 -19.54 -9.88
CA VAL A 57 8.48 -20.74 -10.57
C VAL A 57 8.25 -20.57 -12.07
N ARG A 58 9.18 -21.08 -12.89
CA ARG A 58 9.05 -21.02 -14.35
C ARG A 58 7.74 -21.71 -14.78
N GLY A 59 6.89 -20.96 -15.49
CA GLY A 59 5.58 -21.43 -15.97
C GLY A 59 4.41 -21.05 -15.05
N ASP A 60 4.68 -20.47 -13.88
CA ASP A 60 3.65 -19.80 -13.09
C ASP A 60 3.31 -18.41 -13.67
N GLY A 61 2.24 -17.78 -13.16
CA GLY A 61 1.76 -16.48 -13.61
C GLY A 61 0.60 -16.53 -14.61
N GLY A 62 0.58 -15.56 -15.54
CA GLY A 62 -0.41 -15.44 -16.63
C GLY A 62 -1.48 -14.35 -16.45
N LEU A 63 -1.50 -13.63 -15.32
CA LEU A 63 -2.22 -12.36 -15.17
C LEU A 63 -1.30 -11.18 -15.52
N ASP A 64 -1.91 -10.06 -15.88
CA ASP A 64 -1.20 -8.82 -16.15
C ASP A 64 -2.12 -7.65 -15.81
N GLY A 65 -1.55 -6.58 -15.26
CA GLY A 65 -2.23 -5.32 -14.99
C GLY A 65 -2.75 -5.17 -13.56
N LEU A 66 -3.39 -4.02 -13.35
CA LEU A 66 -3.92 -3.57 -12.08
C LEU A 66 -5.38 -3.99 -11.89
N TYR A 67 -5.70 -4.50 -10.70
CA TYR A 67 -7.05 -4.87 -10.31
C TYR A 67 -7.35 -4.31 -8.93
N THR A 68 -8.54 -3.74 -8.75
CA THR A 68 -8.90 -3.09 -7.48
C THR A 68 -10.29 -3.50 -7.03
N ARG A 69 -10.52 -3.38 -5.73
CA ARG A 69 -11.85 -3.43 -5.12
C ARG A 69 -11.92 -2.38 -4.01
N THR A 70 -13.10 -1.83 -3.82
CA THR A 70 -13.35 -0.96 -2.67
C THR A 70 -13.72 -1.79 -1.46
N LYS A 71 -13.07 -1.52 -0.33
CA LYS A 71 -13.33 -2.16 0.95
C LYS A 71 -13.70 -1.08 1.97
N THR A 72 -14.89 -1.19 2.53
CA THR A 72 -15.36 -0.28 3.57
C THR A 72 -15.29 -0.93 4.95
N GLN A 73 -14.70 -0.26 5.93
CA GLN A 73 -14.56 -0.79 7.29
C GLN A 73 -14.76 0.29 8.34
N LEU A 74 -15.16 -0.13 9.55
CA LEU A 74 -15.15 0.70 10.75
C LEU A 74 -13.99 0.24 11.64
N ARG A 75 -13.07 1.14 11.98
CA ARG A 75 -11.89 0.82 12.81
C ARG A 75 -11.83 1.74 14.03
N PRO A 76 -11.50 1.24 15.23
CA PRO A 76 -11.20 2.10 16.36
C PRO A 76 -10.03 3.03 16.04
N ASN A 77 -10.12 4.28 16.47
CA ASN A 77 -9.09 5.27 16.26
C ASN A 77 -8.35 5.63 17.56
N ALA A 78 -7.21 6.32 17.42
CA ALA A 78 -6.34 6.70 18.53
C ALA A 78 -6.98 7.68 19.52
N PHE A 79 -8.11 8.31 19.16
CA PHE A 79 -8.82 9.28 19.98
C PHE A 79 -9.99 8.67 20.76
N GLY A 80 -10.15 7.34 20.72
CA GLY A 80 -11.24 6.63 21.38
C GLY A 80 -12.57 6.69 20.63
N GLY A 81 -12.55 7.02 19.34
CA GLY A 81 -13.69 6.96 18.43
C GLY A 81 -13.61 5.82 17.43
N MET A 82 -14.47 5.86 16.42
CA MET A 82 -14.49 4.93 15.28
C MET A 82 -14.32 5.73 13.99
N ASP A 83 -13.41 5.30 13.13
CA ASP A 83 -13.23 5.84 11.78
C ASP A 83 -13.88 4.93 10.76
N PHE A 84 -14.62 5.52 9.82
CA PHE A 84 -15.02 4.85 8.59
C PHE A 84 -13.90 5.00 7.56
N THR A 85 -13.37 3.87 7.08
CA THR A 85 -12.40 3.84 5.99
C THR A 85 -13.03 3.22 4.75
N ALA A 86 -12.73 3.79 3.59
CA ALA A 86 -13.06 3.26 2.28
C ALA A 86 -11.76 3.14 1.50
N ASP A 87 -11.15 1.97 1.60
CA ASP A 87 -9.82 1.69 1.07
C ASP A 87 -9.93 0.98 -0.29
N GLN A 88 -8.96 1.19 -1.16
CA GLN A 88 -8.86 0.44 -2.42
C GLN A 88 -7.87 -0.70 -2.23
N ASP A 89 -8.38 -1.91 -1.99
CA ASP A 89 -7.55 -3.11 -2.02
C ASP A 89 -7.06 -3.29 -3.46
N THR A 90 -5.75 -3.27 -3.64
CA THR A 90 -5.09 -3.24 -4.94
C THR A 90 -4.33 -4.54 -5.17
N LEU A 91 -4.35 -5.04 -6.41
CA LEU A 91 -3.55 -6.17 -6.86
C LEU A 91 -2.94 -5.82 -8.22
N LEU A 92 -1.62 -5.62 -8.25
CA LEU A 92 -0.86 -5.49 -9.49
C LEU A 92 -0.19 -6.82 -9.79
N PHE A 93 -0.53 -7.43 -10.93
CA PHE A 93 0.07 -8.68 -11.38
C PHE A 93 1.04 -8.44 -12.54
N ASP A 94 2.16 -9.15 -12.54
CA ASP A 94 3.01 -9.36 -13.70
C ASP A 94 2.80 -10.76 -14.28
N LYS A 95 2.99 -10.87 -15.60
CA LYS A 95 2.84 -12.12 -16.35
C LYS A 95 3.75 -13.23 -15.83
N GLY A 96 4.91 -12.89 -15.29
CA GLY A 96 5.91 -13.81 -14.76
C GLY A 96 5.56 -14.43 -13.42
N GLY A 97 4.41 -14.10 -12.81
CA GLY A 97 3.98 -14.73 -11.55
C GLY A 97 4.34 -13.96 -10.28
N LEU A 98 4.79 -12.71 -10.40
CA LEU A 98 4.94 -11.78 -9.27
C LEU A 98 3.69 -10.91 -9.15
N TYR A 99 3.31 -10.55 -7.94
CA TYR A 99 2.29 -9.54 -7.70
C TYR A 99 2.59 -8.70 -6.46
N THR A 100 1.93 -7.56 -6.37
CA THR A 100 2.00 -6.67 -5.21
C THR A 100 0.63 -6.10 -4.87
N THR A 101 0.43 -5.81 -3.59
CA THR A 101 -0.76 -5.10 -3.08
C THR A 101 -0.61 -3.59 -3.10
N GLU A 102 0.56 -3.08 -3.48
CA GLU A 102 0.84 -1.65 -3.58
C GLU A 102 1.39 -1.30 -4.95
N LEU A 103 0.91 -0.20 -5.54
CA LEU A 103 1.35 0.21 -6.88
C LEU A 103 2.72 0.93 -6.79
N PRO A 104 3.80 0.37 -7.37
CA PRO A 104 5.14 0.96 -7.29
C PRO A 104 5.18 2.35 -7.93
N ARG A 105 5.78 3.32 -7.25
CA ARG A 105 5.86 4.72 -7.72
C ARG A 105 6.68 4.86 -9.00
N ASP A 106 7.75 4.08 -9.09
CA ASP A 106 8.69 3.99 -10.20
C ASP A 106 8.34 2.89 -11.21
N GLY A 107 7.19 2.23 -11.03
CA GLY A 107 6.66 1.20 -11.94
C GLY A 107 7.48 -0.08 -12.01
N ASP A 108 8.59 -0.19 -11.27
CA ASP A 108 9.43 -1.39 -11.22
C ASP A 108 8.98 -2.27 -10.06
N MET A 109 8.08 -3.21 -10.35
CA MET A 109 7.57 -4.14 -9.35
C MET A 109 8.66 -5.06 -8.78
N ALA A 110 9.67 -5.42 -9.56
CA ALA A 110 10.73 -6.30 -9.09
C ALA A 110 11.70 -5.56 -8.14
N ALA A 111 11.96 -4.28 -8.38
CA ALA A 111 12.67 -3.43 -7.43
C ALA A 111 11.83 -3.20 -6.16
N HIS A 112 10.54 -2.86 -6.31
CA HIS A 112 9.61 -2.68 -5.19
C HIS A 112 9.55 -3.91 -4.29
N CYS A 113 9.32 -5.10 -4.84
CA CYS A 113 9.22 -6.32 -4.05
C CYS A 113 10.53 -6.78 -3.40
N ARG A 114 11.69 -6.27 -3.84
CA ARG A 114 12.96 -6.47 -3.13
C ARG A 114 13.11 -5.51 -1.95
N ALA A 115 12.59 -4.28 -2.08
CA ALA A 115 12.64 -3.27 -1.02
C ALA A 115 11.56 -3.52 0.05
N GLU A 116 10.35 -3.88 -0.38
CA GLU A 116 9.17 -4.01 0.46
C GLU A 116 8.50 -5.39 0.26
N PRO A 117 9.16 -6.49 0.66
CA PRO A 117 8.67 -7.84 0.40
C PRO A 117 7.31 -8.15 1.04
N ALA A 118 6.95 -7.47 2.14
CA ALA A 118 5.67 -7.65 2.84
C ALA A 118 4.44 -7.21 2.03
N THR A 119 4.63 -6.36 1.01
CA THR A 119 3.55 -5.92 0.11
C THR A 119 3.52 -6.74 -1.18
N CYS A 120 4.29 -7.83 -1.25
CA CYS A 120 4.50 -8.61 -2.44
C CYS A 120 4.31 -10.11 -2.22
N GLY A 121 4.09 -10.81 -3.33
CA GLY A 121 3.99 -12.25 -3.34
C GLY A 121 4.21 -12.84 -4.72
N THR A 122 4.23 -14.16 -4.80
CA THR A 122 4.19 -14.89 -6.07
C THR A 122 2.85 -15.59 -6.23
N TYR A 123 2.42 -15.79 -7.47
CA TYR A 123 1.16 -16.46 -7.77
C TYR A 123 1.28 -17.41 -8.94
N ALA A 124 0.41 -18.42 -8.93
CA ALA A 124 0.26 -19.38 -10.01
C ALA A 124 -1.22 -19.65 -10.28
N LEU A 125 -1.60 -19.64 -11.56
CA LEU A 125 -2.92 -20.06 -12.00
C LEU A 125 -2.93 -21.58 -12.22
N LYS A 126 -3.85 -22.29 -11.56
CA LYS A 126 -3.94 -23.77 -11.59
C LYS A 126 -5.35 -24.24 -11.96
N GLY A 127 -5.41 -25.49 -12.42
CA GLY A 127 -6.65 -26.25 -12.65
C GLY A 127 -7.43 -25.87 -13.92
N GLY A 128 -8.48 -26.63 -14.21
CA GLY A 128 -9.40 -26.45 -15.34
C GLY A 128 -8.88 -26.88 -16.72
N TRP A 129 -9.75 -27.51 -17.52
CA TRP A 129 -9.41 -28.05 -18.85
C TRP A 129 -9.25 -26.95 -19.91
N PHE A 130 -10.00 -25.85 -19.79
CA PHE A 130 -10.01 -24.74 -20.74
C PHE A 130 -9.52 -23.42 -20.14
N SER A 131 -9.60 -23.26 -18.82
CA SER A 131 -9.19 -22.05 -18.10
C SER A 131 -8.89 -22.37 -16.65
N ALA A 132 -7.92 -21.65 -16.06
CA ALA A 132 -7.63 -21.72 -14.63
C ALA A 132 -8.88 -21.50 -13.77
N ASN A 133 -9.04 -22.31 -12.73
CA ASN A 133 -10.14 -22.20 -11.76
C ASN A 133 -9.65 -22.01 -10.31
N ARG A 134 -8.33 -21.97 -10.11
CA ARG A 134 -7.69 -21.73 -8.82
C ARG A 134 -6.49 -20.80 -8.99
N ILE A 135 -6.27 -19.93 -8.02
CA ILE A 135 -5.03 -19.17 -7.87
C ILE A 135 -4.33 -19.63 -6.60
N GLU A 136 -3.06 -19.99 -6.72
CA GLU A 136 -2.19 -20.27 -5.57
C GLU A 136 -1.29 -19.06 -5.37
N ARG A 137 -1.18 -18.58 -4.13
CA ARG A 137 -0.40 -17.40 -3.79
C ARG A 137 0.57 -17.71 -2.66
N VAL A 138 1.70 -17.01 -2.68
CA VAL A 138 2.76 -17.08 -1.69
C VAL A 138 3.07 -15.66 -1.26
N GLU A 139 2.80 -15.32 0.00
CA GLU A 139 2.90 -13.97 0.54
C GLU A 139 3.91 -13.93 1.70
N VAL A 140 4.58 -12.79 1.87
CA VAL A 140 5.41 -12.53 3.05
C VAL A 140 4.55 -11.88 4.12
N GLU A 141 4.41 -12.52 5.27
CA GLU A 141 3.51 -12.07 6.33
C GLU A 141 4.07 -10.88 7.12
N ASP A 142 5.39 -10.80 7.27
CA ASP A 142 6.05 -9.83 8.16
C ASP A 142 7.53 -9.60 7.84
N GLY A 143 8.14 -8.69 8.61
CA GLY A 143 9.57 -8.37 8.55
C GLY A 143 10.51 -9.51 8.93
N PHE A 144 9.99 -10.61 9.52
CA PHE A 144 10.79 -11.81 9.76
C PHE A 144 10.92 -12.69 8.51
N GLY A 145 10.22 -12.35 7.42
CA GLY A 145 10.24 -13.12 6.19
C GLY A 145 9.44 -14.42 6.28
N ARG A 146 8.46 -14.50 7.20
CA ARG A 146 7.55 -15.65 7.26
C ARG A 146 6.68 -15.67 6.01
N VAL A 147 6.49 -16.86 5.45
CA VAL A 147 5.78 -17.02 4.18
C VAL A 147 4.52 -17.84 4.39
N THR A 148 3.40 -17.33 3.88
CA THR A 148 2.13 -18.06 3.85
C THR A 148 1.76 -18.45 2.44
N ARG A 149 1.23 -19.67 2.31
CA ARG A 149 0.74 -20.23 1.06
C ARG A 149 -0.77 -20.34 1.14
N SER A 150 -1.46 -19.73 0.19
CA SER A 150 -2.92 -19.80 0.08
C SER A 150 -3.30 -20.33 -1.29
N GLY A 151 -4.49 -20.92 -1.38
CA GLY A 151 -5.06 -21.37 -2.64
C GLY A 151 -6.55 -21.10 -2.64
N GLU A 152 -6.98 -20.28 -3.59
CA GLU A 152 -8.32 -19.70 -3.61
C GLU A 152 -9.02 -20.01 -4.94
N ALA A 153 -10.35 -20.09 -4.90
CA ALA A 153 -11.14 -20.18 -6.11
C ALA A 153 -10.87 -18.96 -7.01
N PHE A 154 -10.70 -19.18 -8.31
CA PHE A 154 -10.34 -18.15 -9.27
C PHE A 154 -11.24 -18.21 -10.50
N SER A 155 -11.64 -17.05 -11.00
CA SER A 155 -12.23 -16.92 -12.33
C SER A 155 -11.90 -15.55 -12.94
N ARG A 156 -11.84 -15.51 -14.28
CA ARG A 156 -11.81 -14.26 -15.03
C ARG A 156 -13.24 -13.83 -15.33
N THR A 157 -13.51 -12.54 -15.21
CA THR A 157 -14.79 -11.95 -15.60
C THR A 157 -14.57 -11.01 -16.79
N LYS A 158 -15.65 -10.48 -17.37
CA LYS A 158 -15.56 -9.47 -18.43
C LYS A 158 -14.88 -8.18 -17.96
N GLU A 159 -15.01 -7.87 -16.66
CA GLU A 159 -14.60 -6.59 -16.07
C GLU A 159 -13.34 -6.72 -15.20
N GLY A 160 -12.89 -7.93 -14.90
CA GLY A 160 -11.70 -8.18 -14.08
C GLY A 160 -11.59 -9.64 -13.66
N LEU A 161 -11.54 -9.89 -12.35
CA LEU A 161 -11.29 -11.21 -11.78
C LEU A 161 -12.05 -11.43 -10.47
N THR A 162 -12.33 -12.68 -10.15
CA THR A 162 -12.84 -13.11 -8.85
C THR A 162 -11.82 -14.04 -8.20
N ILE A 163 -11.42 -13.73 -6.97
CA ILE A 163 -10.49 -14.52 -6.14
C ILE A 163 -11.11 -14.75 -4.78
N GLY A 164 -11.26 -16.00 -4.35
CA GLY A 164 -11.77 -16.31 -3.00
C GLY A 164 -13.21 -15.84 -2.74
N GLY A 165 -13.97 -15.54 -3.80
CA GLY A 165 -15.32 -14.94 -3.72
C GLY A 165 -15.33 -13.41 -3.80
N ASP A 166 -14.17 -12.76 -3.69
CA ASP A 166 -14.03 -11.32 -3.84
C ASP A 166 -13.83 -10.94 -5.32
N THR A 167 -14.53 -9.90 -5.77
CA THR A 167 -14.45 -9.42 -7.15
C THR A 167 -13.58 -8.17 -7.23
N TYR A 168 -12.60 -8.20 -8.13
CA TYR A 168 -11.74 -7.09 -8.45
C TYR A 168 -11.98 -6.64 -9.89
N ILE A 169 -12.02 -5.33 -10.09
CA ILE A 169 -12.22 -4.70 -11.39
C ILE A 169 -10.85 -4.38 -11.98
N ALA A 170 -10.66 -4.69 -13.26
CA ALA A 170 -9.46 -4.32 -14.00
C ALA A 170 -9.42 -2.81 -14.24
N VAL A 171 -8.32 -2.19 -13.86
CA VAL A 171 -8.10 -0.75 -13.99
C VAL A 171 -7.14 -0.49 -15.15
N PRO A 172 -7.58 0.09 -16.26
CA PRO A 172 -6.68 0.38 -17.38
C PRO A 172 -5.68 1.49 -17.03
N PRO A 173 -4.46 1.44 -17.60
CA PRO A 173 -3.50 2.54 -17.48
C PRO A 173 -3.97 3.78 -18.24
N PHE A 174 -3.50 4.96 -17.83
CA PHE A 174 -3.66 6.18 -18.62
C PHE A 174 -2.73 6.18 -19.84
N ALA A 175 -3.14 6.87 -20.90
CA ALA A 175 -2.27 7.10 -22.05
C ALA A 175 -1.08 7.99 -21.66
N ASP A 176 0.06 7.80 -22.33
CA ASP A 176 1.21 8.70 -22.16
C ASP A 176 0.84 10.13 -22.57
N GLY A 177 1.19 11.08 -21.72
CA GLY A 177 0.83 12.48 -21.90
C GLY A 177 -0.65 12.79 -21.64
N HIS A 178 -1.39 11.90 -20.96
CA HIS A 178 -2.78 12.19 -20.56
C HIS A 178 -2.86 13.50 -19.78
N CYS A 179 -3.72 14.40 -20.26
CA CYS A 179 -3.97 15.68 -19.63
C CYS A 179 -5.25 15.63 -18.80
N PHE A 180 -5.12 16.02 -17.54
CA PHE A 180 -6.24 16.23 -16.63
C PHE A 180 -6.70 17.69 -16.68
N ASP A 181 -7.98 17.91 -16.38
CA ASP A 181 -8.55 19.24 -16.23
C ASP A 181 -9.42 19.31 -14.98
N GLY A 182 -8.87 19.84 -13.89
CA GLY A 182 -9.66 20.05 -12.68
C GLY A 182 -8.85 20.11 -11.42
N THR A 183 -9.57 20.03 -10.30
CA THR A 183 -9.00 20.03 -8.96
C THR A 183 -9.48 18.80 -8.23
N TRP A 184 -8.56 18.10 -7.58
CA TRP A 184 -8.85 16.94 -6.77
C TRP A 184 -8.47 17.16 -5.32
N ASN A 185 -9.37 16.79 -4.42
CA ASN A 185 -9.20 16.93 -2.98
C ASN A 185 -9.13 15.57 -2.30
N HIS A 186 -8.11 15.39 -1.49
CA HIS A 186 -8.03 14.33 -0.50
C HIS A 186 -8.28 14.91 0.88
N THR A 187 -9.30 14.43 1.56
CA THR A 187 -9.61 14.79 2.95
C THR A 187 -9.43 13.58 3.83
N PHE A 188 -8.79 13.77 4.97
CA PHE A 188 -8.71 12.76 6.02
C PHE A 188 -9.09 13.38 7.36
N GLY A 189 -9.61 12.56 8.25
CA GLY A 189 -9.99 13.01 9.57
C GLY A 189 -10.24 11.83 10.49
N SER A 190 -9.92 12.03 11.76
CA SER A 190 -10.17 11.08 12.83
C SER A 190 -10.53 11.87 14.09
N SER A 191 -11.52 11.40 14.84
CA SER A 191 -11.97 12.10 16.04
C SER A 191 -12.52 11.16 17.10
N GLY A 192 -12.45 11.57 18.36
CA GLY A 192 -12.96 10.81 19.49
C GLY A 192 -12.90 11.61 20.79
N ALA A 193 -13.20 10.94 21.90
CA ALA A 193 -13.28 11.56 23.22
C ALA A 193 -11.97 12.22 23.68
N MET A 194 -10.82 11.82 23.12
CA MET A 194 -9.50 12.35 23.51
C MET A 194 -8.96 13.44 22.55
N GLY A 195 -9.67 13.74 21.46
CA GLY A 195 -9.24 14.75 20.50
C GLY A 195 -9.66 14.48 19.05
N SER A 196 -9.08 15.24 18.13
CA SER A 196 -9.29 15.06 16.69
C SER A 196 -8.08 15.50 15.88
N VAL A 197 -7.96 14.95 14.69
CA VAL A 197 -7.02 15.41 13.65
C VAL A 197 -7.75 15.38 12.33
N GLY A 198 -7.46 16.33 11.45
CA GLY A 198 -7.97 16.32 10.10
C GLY A 198 -7.13 17.16 9.17
N GLY A 199 -7.21 16.87 7.89
CA GLY A 199 -6.46 17.60 6.89
C GLY A 199 -7.09 17.50 5.52
N THR A 200 -6.63 18.39 4.66
CA THR A 200 -7.03 18.42 3.26
C THR A 200 -5.80 18.67 2.40
N HIS A 201 -5.65 17.88 1.35
CA HIS A 201 -4.70 18.11 0.28
C HIS A 201 -5.48 18.38 -1.01
N SER A 202 -5.13 19.45 -1.70
CA SER A 202 -5.69 19.83 -3.00
C SER A 202 -4.62 19.73 -4.07
N LEU A 203 -4.97 19.13 -5.21
CA LEU A 203 -4.14 19.04 -6.39
C LEU A 203 -4.94 19.51 -7.60
N ALA A 204 -4.59 20.67 -8.15
CA ALA A 204 -5.10 21.14 -9.42
C ALA A 204 -4.18 20.68 -10.54
N LEU A 205 -4.76 20.12 -11.62
CA LEU A 205 -4.06 19.72 -12.84
C LEU A 205 -4.75 20.36 -14.03
N THR A 206 -3.98 20.99 -14.90
CA THR A 206 -4.49 21.71 -16.07
C THR A 206 -4.12 21.02 -17.38
N PRO A 207 -4.87 21.27 -18.48
CA PRO A 207 -4.60 20.66 -19.77
C PRO A 207 -3.22 20.99 -20.38
N ASP A 208 -2.61 22.12 -20.00
CA ASP A 208 -1.26 22.52 -20.45
C ASP A 208 -0.12 21.83 -19.68
N GLY A 209 -0.45 20.82 -18.88
CA GLY A 209 0.50 20.01 -18.14
C GLY A 209 1.07 20.73 -16.92
N ARG A 210 0.33 21.66 -16.31
CA ARG A 210 0.72 22.32 -15.06
C ARG A 210 -0.04 21.79 -13.86
N PHE A 211 0.60 21.83 -12.70
CA PHE A 211 -0.03 21.50 -11.43
C PHE A 211 0.12 22.63 -10.42
N THR A 212 -0.83 22.69 -9.49
CA THR A 212 -0.72 23.42 -8.23
C THR A 212 -1.16 22.50 -7.10
N ARG A 213 -0.37 22.40 -6.04
CA ARG A 213 -0.67 21.57 -4.87
C ARG A 213 -0.59 22.39 -3.60
N GLU A 214 -1.59 22.24 -2.74
CA GLU A 214 -1.65 22.86 -1.42
C GLU A 214 -2.27 21.92 -0.40
N GLY A 215 -2.17 22.24 0.89
CA GLY A 215 -2.85 21.48 1.91
C GLY A 215 -2.59 21.97 3.32
N GLY A 216 -3.31 21.40 4.27
CA GLY A 216 -3.15 21.73 5.68
C GLY A 216 -3.65 20.62 6.58
N VAL A 217 -3.18 20.64 7.82
CA VAL A 217 -3.57 19.71 8.88
C VAL A 217 -3.92 20.52 10.12
N GLY A 218 -5.05 20.22 10.73
CA GLY A 218 -5.47 20.72 12.03
C GLY A 218 -5.56 19.57 13.03
N PHE A 219 -5.30 19.87 14.30
CA PHE A 219 -5.46 18.90 15.38
C PHE A 219 -5.99 19.59 16.64
N SER A 220 -6.67 18.81 17.48
CA SER A 220 -7.06 19.17 18.83
C SER A 220 -6.89 17.97 19.76
N SER A 221 -6.51 18.22 21.00
CA SER A 221 -6.37 17.20 22.03
C SER A 221 -6.85 17.74 23.38
N THR A 222 -7.45 16.86 24.16
CA THR A 222 -7.92 17.15 25.51
C THR A 222 -7.22 16.22 26.50
N GLY A 223 -6.43 16.77 27.41
CA GLY A 223 -5.91 16.03 28.57
C GLY A 223 -6.93 16.04 29.71
N GLY A 224 -7.31 14.85 30.24
CA GLY A 224 -8.30 14.68 31.32
C GLY A 224 -7.94 15.42 32.63
N SER A 225 -8.80 15.66 33.62
CA SER A 225 -9.91 14.87 34.19
C SER A 225 -11.07 15.79 34.64
N MET A 226 -12.10 15.21 35.27
CA MET A 226 -13.40 15.75 35.72
C MET A 226 -13.49 17.14 36.40
N ASP A 227 -12.41 17.94 36.51
CA ASP A 227 -12.47 19.29 37.12
C ASP A 227 -11.66 20.38 36.39
N GLY A 228 -11.22 20.15 35.15
CA GLY A 228 -10.60 21.20 34.32
C GLY A 228 -9.60 20.65 33.32
N GLY A 229 -10.06 20.35 32.11
CA GLY A 229 -9.19 19.86 31.03
C GLY A 229 -8.52 21.00 30.26
N THR A 230 -7.21 20.87 30.00
CA THR A 230 -6.49 21.74 29.07
C THR A 230 -6.77 21.25 27.65
N VAL A 231 -7.30 22.14 26.80
CA VAL A 231 -7.47 21.90 25.37
C VAL A 231 -6.26 22.47 24.63
N VAL A 232 -5.58 21.64 23.84
CA VAL A 232 -4.52 22.08 22.92
C VAL A 232 -5.06 21.93 21.51
N ALA A 233 -5.02 23.00 20.72
CA ALA A 233 -5.35 22.97 19.30
C ALA A 233 -4.26 23.65 18.48
N GLY A 234 -4.01 23.13 17.28
CA GLY A 234 -3.01 23.68 16.37
C GLY A 234 -3.41 23.45 14.92
N HIS A 235 -2.80 24.24 14.04
CA HIS A 235 -2.94 24.07 12.61
C HIS A 235 -1.58 24.26 11.91
N SER A 236 -1.38 23.56 10.82
CA SER A 236 -0.25 23.73 9.91
C SER A 236 -0.78 23.85 8.48
N ARG A 237 -0.21 24.77 7.71
CA ARG A 237 -0.47 24.90 6.27
C ARG A 237 0.81 24.59 5.53
N ARG A 238 0.72 23.69 4.56
CA ARG A 238 1.82 23.40 3.66
C ARG A 238 1.89 24.53 2.62
N PRO A 239 3.08 25.08 2.33
CA PRO A 239 3.23 26.07 1.27
C PRO A 239 2.72 25.52 -0.07
N VAL A 240 2.10 26.40 -0.86
CA VAL A 240 1.67 26.09 -2.22
C VAL A 240 2.90 25.72 -3.05
N ARG A 241 2.80 24.66 -3.84
CA ARG A 241 3.81 24.24 -4.83
C ARG A 241 3.19 24.19 -6.21
N SER A 242 3.94 24.61 -7.21
CA SER A 242 3.52 24.64 -8.61
C SER A 242 4.60 24.06 -9.51
N GLY A 243 4.20 23.63 -10.70
CA GLY A 243 5.14 23.16 -11.69
C GLY A 243 4.47 22.44 -12.85
N ARG A 244 5.20 21.50 -13.45
CA ARG A 244 4.71 20.67 -14.56
C ARG A 244 4.42 19.25 -14.10
N TYR A 245 3.40 18.64 -14.70
CA TYR A 245 3.13 17.23 -14.52
C TYR A 245 3.19 16.47 -15.83
N THR A 246 3.50 15.18 -15.74
CA THR A 246 3.36 14.23 -16.83
C THR A 246 2.68 12.96 -16.32
N VAL A 247 1.93 12.32 -17.22
CA VAL A 247 1.26 11.05 -16.95
C VAL A 247 1.80 10.00 -17.91
N SER A 248 2.13 8.83 -17.38
CA SER A 248 2.51 7.67 -18.17
C SER A 248 2.03 6.41 -17.48
N GLY A 249 1.08 5.71 -18.10
CA GLY A 249 0.48 4.51 -17.55
C GLY A 249 -0.17 4.72 -16.18
N TYR A 250 0.42 4.12 -15.14
CA TYR A 250 -0.02 4.27 -13.75
C TYR A 250 0.85 5.25 -12.95
N ARG A 251 1.58 6.15 -13.61
CA ARG A 251 2.47 7.13 -12.97
C ARG A 251 2.02 8.55 -13.25
N LEU A 252 2.04 9.35 -12.19
CA LEU A 252 2.05 10.81 -12.22
C LEU A 252 3.42 11.31 -11.79
N THR A 253 4.09 12.09 -12.62
CA THR A 253 5.35 12.75 -12.24
C THR A 253 5.11 14.24 -12.11
N LEU A 254 5.52 14.83 -10.99
CA LEU A 254 5.44 16.25 -10.68
C LEU A 254 6.85 16.85 -10.65
N ALA A 255 7.12 17.82 -11.52
CA ALA A 255 8.35 18.59 -11.55
C ALA A 255 8.05 20.01 -11.06
N ASP A 256 8.50 20.32 -9.84
CA ASP A 256 8.34 21.61 -9.17
C ASP A 256 9.21 22.69 -9.84
N GLU A 257 8.73 23.93 -9.85
CA GLU A 257 9.50 25.09 -10.31
C GLU A 257 10.78 25.31 -9.48
N ALA A 258 10.81 24.82 -8.23
CA ALA A 258 11.99 24.81 -7.38
C ALA A 258 13.04 23.72 -7.76
N GLY A 259 12.78 22.94 -8.82
CA GLY A 259 13.70 21.91 -9.34
C GLY A 259 13.54 20.52 -8.71
N GLY A 260 12.59 20.34 -7.79
CA GLY A 260 12.26 19.03 -7.22
C GLY A 260 11.43 18.17 -8.18
N THR A 261 11.67 16.85 -8.21
CA THR A 261 10.84 15.91 -8.96
C THR A 261 10.28 14.83 -8.03
N GLU A 262 9.00 14.51 -8.19
CA GLU A 262 8.29 13.49 -7.40
C GLU A 262 7.51 12.56 -8.34
N ALA A 263 7.63 11.25 -8.15
CA ALA A 263 6.83 10.25 -8.84
C ALA A 263 5.80 9.65 -7.88
N LEU A 264 4.54 9.60 -8.33
CA LEU A 264 3.39 9.09 -7.60
C LEU A 264 2.73 8.00 -8.43
N SER A 265 2.24 6.96 -7.76
CA SER A 265 1.29 6.03 -8.37
C SER A 265 -0.02 6.76 -8.71
N LEU A 266 -0.67 6.37 -9.78
CA LEU A 266 -1.89 7.00 -10.30
C LEU A 266 -2.79 5.96 -10.96
N PHE A 267 -4.05 5.88 -10.55
CA PHE A 267 -5.07 5.13 -11.28
C PHE A 267 -6.48 5.68 -11.00
N ALA A 268 -7.43 5.39 -11.90
CA ALA A 268 -8.86 5.68 -11.71
C ALA A 268 -9.62 4.38 -11.45
N PRO A 269 -10.14 4.14 -10.23
CA PRO A 269 -10.91 2.92 -9.95
C PRO A 269 -12.22 2.87 -10.73
N ASP A 270 -12.81 4.03 -11.05
CA ASP A 270 -14.02 4.12 -11.87
C ASP A 270 -13.66 4.19 -13.34
N ARG A 271 -13.98 3.13 -14.09
CA ARG A 271 -13.64 3.04 -15.51
C ARG A 271 -14.25 4.19 -16.31
N GLY A 272 -13.39 4.96 -16.98
CA GLY A 272 -13.79 6.08 -17.84
C GLY A 272 -14.21 7.34 -17.08
N SER A 273 -13.90 7.43 -15.79
CA SER A 273 -14.21 8.58 -14.94
C SER A 273 -12.97 9.01 -14.17
N ASP A 274 -12.67 10.31 -14.19
CA ASP A 274 -11.61 10.92 -13.39
C ASP A 274 -12.15 11.55 -12.09
N LYS A 275 -13.43 11.30 -11.76
CA LYS A 275 -14.06 11.87 -10.55
C LYS A 275 -13.40 11.39 -9.25
N LEU A 276 -12.84 10.18 -9.28
CA LEU A 276 -12.03 9.63 -8.21
C LEU A 276 -10.71 9.17 -8.82
N LEU A 277 -9.61 9.69 -8.29
CA LEU A 277 -8.26 9.23 -8.61
C LEU A 277 -7.63 8.68 -7.33
N VAL A 278 -6.87 7.61 -7.45
CA VAL A 278 -5.94 7.17 -6.41
C VAL A 278 -4.57 7.67 -6.78
N ILE A 279 -4.03 8.59 -5.99
CA ILE A 279 -2.75 9.25 -6.24
C ILE A 279 -1.83 9.02 -5.04
N GLY A 280 -0.70 8.34 -5.27
CA GLY A 280 0.24 7.99 -4.21
C GLY A 280 -0.40 7.14 -3.10
N GLY A 281 -1.40 6.31 -3.43
CA GLY A 281 -2.16 5.49 -2.49
C GLY A 281 -3.32 6.18 -1.77
N ALA A 282 -3.52 7.48 -1.96
CA ALA A 282 -4.62 8.23 -1.35
C ALA A 282 -5.77 8.47 -2.34
N ASN A 283 -7.01 8.44 -1.84
CA ASN A 283 -8.22 8.73 -2.62
C ASN A 283 -8.41 10.25 -2.77
N TYR A 284 -8.48 10.72 -4.02
CA TYR A 284 -8.63 12.11 -4.42
C TYR A 284 -9.94 12.28 -5.21
N LEU A 285 -10.87 13.07 -4.68
CA LEU A 285 -12.16 13.34 -5.30
C LEU A 285 -12.11 14.65 -6.09
N ARG A 286 -12.58 14.62 -7.34
CA ARG A 286 -12.68 15.81 -8.19
C ARG A 286 -13.69 16.79 -7.60
N GLN A 287 -13.32 18.06 -7.51
CA GLN A 287 -14.15 19.13 -6.98
C GLN A 287 -15.04 19.71 -8.07
N GLY A 288 -16.37 19.61 -7.88
CA GLY A 288 -17.36 20.28 -8.73
C GLY A 288 -17.35 19.83 -10.19
N ARG A 289 -18.30 20.34 -10.98
CA ARG A 289 -18.40 20.06 -12.43
C ARG A 289 -17.48 20.96 -13.22
#